data_AF-A0A533T8I0-F1
#
_entry.id   AF-A0A533T8I0-F1
#
_cell.length_a   1.000
_cell.length_b   1.000
_cell.length_c   1.000
_cell.angle_alpha   90.00
_cell.angle_beta   90.00
_cell.angle_gamma   90.00
#
_symmetry.space_group_name_H-M   'P 1'
#
loop_
_entity.id
_entity.type
_entity.pdbx_description
1 polymer ?
#
loop_
_entity_poly.entity_id
_entity_poly.type
_entity_poly.pdbx_seq_one_letter_code
_entity_poly.pdbx_strand_id
1 'polypeptide(L)'
;MVALLVAAMLTFATSAMAANDLILGENINWIQLLKSTDGGVNFSSITDGGGSLNATLNGKQLDYLYCADIETVVYAPGDYNNTSVSNNATIHSNTAPLTVYNAGKVAYLLEKYGVNGVGDQTKQAALQAAIWTEIYSNPSGSNRYKLDINTDTHTGGYASNSTIATLYTSYLADATTHTGDVSKLLWLSPAISQDPRAFQGLVTSAPAPEPSTIVLLVTGMLGMAVFGKRRMIKTA
;
A
#
# COMPACT_ATOMS: atom_id res chain seq x y z
N MET A 1 -51.94 32.34 15.62
CA MET A 1 -50.57 31.97 16.07
C MET A 1 -50.49 30.46 16.12
N VAL A 2 -49.81 29.82 15.16
CA VAL A 2 -49.39 28.42 15.26
C VAL A 2 -47.96 28.36 14.74
N ALA A 3 -47.01 28.15 15.65
CA ALA A 3 -45.60 28.01 15.36
C ALA A 3 -45.33 26.59 14.84
N LEU A 4 -44.67 26.46 13.69
CA LEU A 4 -44.15 25.18 13.22
C LEU A 4 -42.62 25.27 13.13
N LEU A 5 -41.97 24.89 14.22
CA LEU A 5 -40.53 24.63 14.30
C LEU A 5 -40.26 23.29 13.59
N VAL A 6 -39.64 23.35 12.41
CA VAL A 6 -39.06 22.15 11.77
C VAL A 6 -37.60 22.10 12.22
N ALA A 7 -37.35 21.33 13.28
CA ALA A 7 -36.00 20.96 13.69
C ALA A 7 -35.43 19.96 12.67
N ALA A 8 -34.49 20.40 11.85
CA ALA A 8 -33.68 19.51 11.04
C ALA A 8 -32.71 18.78 11.99
N MET A 9 -33.07 17.57 12.40
CA MET A 9 -32.14 16.65 13.05
C MET A 9 -31.08 16.26 12.01
N LEU A 10 -29.92 16.92 12.07
CA LEU A 10 -28.68 16.38 11.55
C LEU A 10 -28.36 15.14 12.39
N THR A 11 -28.88 13.98 11.99
CA THR A 11 -28.34 12.70 12.44
C THR A 11 -26.93 12.63 11.87
N PHE A 12 -25.95 13.01 12.68
CA PHE A 12 -24.60 12.48 12.52
C PHE A 12 -24.74 10.97 12.71
N ALA A 13 -24.95 10.25 11.61
CA ALA A 13 -24.65 8.84 11.58
C ALA A 13 -23.15 8.78 11.86
N THR A 14 -22.79 8.54 13.12
CA THR A 14 -21.47 8.05 13.47
C THR A 14 -21.42 6.67 12.84
N SER A 15 -21.02 6.60 11.58
CA SER A 15 -20.57 5.37 10.98
C SER A 15 -19.45 4.89 11.90
N ALA A 16 -19.73 3.87 12.72
CA ALA A 16 -18.68 3.05 13.26
C ALA A 16 -17.86 2.65 12.04
N MET A 17 -16.64 3.16 11.90
CA MET A 17 -15.78 2.73 10.81
C MET A 17 -15.58 1.24 11.03
N ALA A 18 -16.20 0.42 10.19
CA ALA A 18 -15.92 -1.00 10.20
C ALA A 18 -14.41 -1.16 10.03
N ALA A 19 -13.80 -2.04 10.82
CA ALA A 19 -12.39 -2.37 10.64
C ALA A 19 -12.18 -2.84 9.19
N ASN A 20 -11.03 -2.49 8.59
CA ASN A 20 -10.82 -2.87 7.19
C ASN A 20 -10.49 -4.36 7.12
N ASP A 21 -11.14 -5.04 6.18
CA ASP A 21 -10.96 -6.45 5.91
C ASP A 21 -10.03 -6.63 4.72
N LEU A 22 -8.82 -7.15 4.96
CA LEU A 22 -7.84 -7.44 3.91
C LEU A 22 -7.74 -8.95 3.73
N ILE A 23 -8.08 -9.42 2.53
CA ILE A 23 -7.94 -10.82 2.15
C ILE A 23 -6.77 -10.93 1.18
N LEU A 24 -5.80 -11.78 1.52
CA LEU A 24 -4.66 -12.12 0.69
C LEU A 24 -4.87 -13.46 0.01
N GLY A 25 -4.65 -13.51 -1.29
CA GLY A 25 -4.57 -14.72 -2.10
C GLY A 25 -3.13 -15.14 -2.35
N GLU A 26 -2.96 -16.21 -3.11
CA GLU A 26 -1.64 -16.72 -3.50
C GLU A 26 -1.04 -15.88 -4.64
N ASN A 27 0.20 -15.39 -4.47
CA ASN A 27 1.13 -14.96 -5.53
C ASN A 27 2.48 -14.52 -4.92
N ILE A 28 3.29 -15.47 -4.44
CA ILE A 28 4.58 -15.15 -3.80
C ILE A 28 5.72 -15.51 -4.75
N ASN A 29 6.59 -14.54 -5.04
CA ASN A 29 7.89 -14.79 -5.65
C ASN A 29 8.97 -14.85 -4.58
N TRP A 30 9.97 -15.71 -4.77
CA TRP A 30 11.11 -15.77 -3.87
C TRP A 30 12.23 -14.87 -4.39
N ILE A 31 12.78 -14.05 -3.50
CA ILE A 31 13.78 -13.03 -3.81
C ILE A 31 15.00 -13.26 -2.93
N GLN A 32 16.18 -13.32 -3.55
CA GLN A 32 17.45 -13.33 -2.84
C GLN A 32 17.92 -11.91 -2.57
N LEU A 33 18.25 -11.65 -1.31
CA LEU A 33 18.69 -10.35 -0.84
C LEU A 33 19.96 -10.50 -0.03
N LEU A 34 20.68 -9.40 0.09
CA LEU A 34 21.74 -9.21 1.04
C LEU A 34 21.18 -8.39 2.21
N LYS A 35 21.21 -8.96 3.41
CA LYS A 35 20.88 -8.27 4.67
C LYS A 35 22.16 -7.85 5.38
N SER A 36 22.21 -6.59 5.80
CA SER A 36 23.23 -6.10 6.72
C SER A 36 22.66 -5.97 8.13
N THR A 37 23.46 -6.35 9.12
CA THR A 37 23.15 -6.19 10.55
C THR A 37 23.90 -5.03 11.21
N ASP A 38 24.82 -4.40 10.48
CA ASP A 38 25.77 -3.40 10.97
C ASP A 38 25.73 -2.08 10.17
N GLY A 39 24.57 -1.75 9.60
CA GLY A 39 24.36 -0.47 8.95
C GLY A 39 25.00 -0.36 7.56
N GLY A 40 25.04 -1.47 6.82
CA GLY A 40 25.44 -1.54 5.41
C GLY A 40 26.90 -1.90 5.17
N VAL A 41 27.61 -2.45 6.15
CA VAL A 41 29.04 -2.78 6.03
C VAL A 41 29.24 -4.25 5.69
N ASN A 42 28.73 -5.16 6.52
CA ASN A 42 28.74 -6.60 6.27
C ASN A 42 27.37 -7.07 5.81
N PHE A 43 27.37 -8.00 4.84
CA PHE A 43 26.14 -8.55 4.27
C PHE A 43 26.15 -10.07 4.29
N SER A 44 24.99 -10.64 4.59
CA SER A 44 24.70 -12.07 4.45
C SER A 44 23.54 -12.28 3.49
N SER A 45 23.63 -13.33 2.67
CA SER A 45 22.52 -13.72 1.79
C SER A 45 21.33 -14.23 2.59
N ILE A 46 20.13 -13.79 2.23
CA ILE A 46 18.85 -14.24 2.75
C ILE A 46 17.91 -14.50 1.56
N THR A 47 16.89 -15.32 1.77
CA THR A 47 15.82 -15.56 0.79
C THR A 47 14.49 -15.28 1.45
N ASP A 48 13.66 -14.46 0.83
CA ASP A 48 12.36 -14.07 1.36
C ASP A 48 11.28 -14.04 0.27
N GLY A 49 10.02 -14.13 0.68
CA GLY A 49 8.86 -14.03 -0.19
C GLY A 49 8.50 -12.58 -0.48
N GLY A 50 8.11 -12.28 -1.72
CA GLY A 50 7.71 -10.95 -2.12
C GLY A 50 7.11 -10.86 -3.52
N GLY A 51 7.00 -9.64 -4.04
CA GLY A 51 6.27 -9.35 -5.27
C GLY A 51 4.82 -8.96 -4.99
N SER A 52 4.03 -8.77 -6.05
CA SER A 52 2.64 -8.33 -5.89
C SER A 52 1.74 -9.51 -5.52
N LEU A 53 1.15 -9.45 -4.35
CA LEU A 53 0.11 -10.39 -3.91
C LEU A 53 -1.21 -10.09 -4.61
N ASN A 54 -2.00 -11.14 -4.85
CA ASN A 54 -3.42 -11.00 -5.18
C ASN A 54 -4.16 -10.66 -3.89
N ALA A 55 -4.95 -9.58 -3.86
CA ALA A 55 -5.63 -9.19 -2.62
C ALA A 55 -6.89 -8.37 -2.85
N THR A 56 -7.79 -8.41 -1.87
CA THR A 56 -8.95 -7.53 -1.78
C THR A 56 -8.97 -6.77 -0.46
N LEU A 57 -9.31 -5.49 -0.49
CA LEU A 57 -9.55 -4.66 0.69
C LEU A 57 -11.03 -4.27 0.74
N ASN A 58 -11.73 -4.63 1.82
CA ASN A 58 -13.17 -4.44 1.98
C ASN A 58 -13.98 -4.97 0.79
N GLY A 59 -13.57 -6.13 0.26
CA GLY A 59 -14.18 -6.76 -0.92
C GLY A 59 -13.82 -6.13 -2.27
N LYS A 60 -13.00 -5.07 -2.30
CA LYS A 60 -12.51 -4.46 -3.54
C LYS A 60 -11.15 -5.02 -3.93
N GLN A 61 -11.05 -5.52 -5.16
CA GLN A 61 -9.77 -5.98 -5.74
C GLN A 61 -8.75 -4.83 -5.77
N LEU A 62 -7.54 -5.12 -5.29
CA LEU A 62 -6.40 -4.21 -5.39
C LEU A 62 -5.66 -4.42 -6.71
N ASP A 63 -5.17 -3.33 -7.30
CA ASP A 63 -4.40 -3.37 -8.56
C ASP A 63 -3.06 -4.08 -8.38
N TYR A 64 -2.43 -3.87 -7.22
CA TYR A 64 -1.22 -4.56 -6.77
C TYR A 64 -1.15 -4.51 -5.24
N LEU A 65 -0.31 -5.34 -4.63
CA LEU A 65 -0.03 -5.27 -3.19
C LEU A 65 1.39 -5.77 -2.91
N TYR A 66 2.30 -4.87 -2.54
CA TYR A 66 3.69 -5.22 -2.23
C TYR A 66 3.97 -5.15 -0.74
N CYS A 67 4.98 -5.90 -0.30
CA CYS A 67 5.44 -5.89 1.08
C CYS A 67 6.22 -4.59 1.37
N ALA A 68 5.87 -3.89 2.43
CA ALA A 68 6.54 -2.66 2.89
C ALA A 68 7.40 -2.89 4.14
N ASP A 69 7.32 -4.06 4.75
CA ASP A 69 8.20 -4.53 5.83
C ASP A 69 8.84 -5.86 5.38
N ILE A 70 10.04 -6.16 5.87
CA ILE A 70 10.70 -7.46 5.68
C ILE A 70 11.09 -8.11 7.02
N GLU A 71 11.02 -7.37 8.14
CA GLU A 71 11.38 -7.88 9.46
C GLU A 71 10.23 -8.65 10.13
N THR A 72 9.02 -8.56 9.57
CA THR A 72 7.87 -9.34 10.00
C THR A 72 7.25 -10.08 8.82
N VAL A 73 6.39 -11.06 9.14
CA VAL A 73 5.80 -11.97 8.16
C VAL A 73 4.32 -11.69 7.99
N VAL A 74 3.85 -11.73 6.75
CA VAL A 74 2.44 -11.90 6.40
C VAL A 74 2.29 -13.27 5.75
N TYR A 75 1.18 -13.94 6.02
CA TYR A 75 0.88 -15.24 5.45
C TYR A 75 -0.12 -15.06 4.31
N ALA A 76 0.22 -15.58 3.14
CA ALA A 76 -0.65 -15.60 1.98
C ALA A 76 -0.81 -17.06 1.51
N PRO A 77 -2.04 -17.56 1.34
CA PRO A 77 -3.32 -16.86 1.54
C PRO A 77 -3.64 -16.58 3.03
N GLY A 78 -4.44 -15.54 3.31
CA GLY A 78 -4.78 -15.13 4.68
C GLY A 78 -5.92 -14.09 4.76
N ASP A 79 -6.59 -14.03 5.91
CA ASP A 79 -7.68 -13.08 6.23
C ASP A 79 -7.23 -12.18 7.40
N TYR A 80 -7.24 -10.87 7.17
CA TYR A 80 -6.83 -9.82 8.09
C TYR A 80 -7.97 -8.82 8.31
N ASN A 81 -9.01 -9.29 8.99
CA ASN A 81 -10.23 -8.57 9.34
C ASN A 81 -10.09 -7.33 10.26
N ASN A 82 -8.88 -6.97 10.67
CA ASN A 82 -8.61 -5.79 11.49
C ASN A 82 -7.46 -4.93 10.94
N THR A 83 -7.38 -4.81 9.61
CA THR A 83 -6.31 -4.08 8.95
C THR A 83 -6.44 -2.57 9.17
N SER A 84 -5.36 -1.96 9.64
CA SER A 84 -5.24 -0.50 9.71
C SER A 84 -4.74 0.05 8.38
N VAL A 85 -5.26 1.20 7.98
CA VAL A 85 -4.94 1.85 6.70
C VAL A 85 -4.51 3.28 6.98
N SER A 86 -3.37 3.68 6.40
CA SER A 86 -2.86 5.05 6.47
C SER A 86 -2.44 5.53 5.07
N ASN A 87 -2.30 6.84 4.91
CA ASN A 87 -1.84 7.50 3.68
C ASN A 87 -0.62 8.40 3.93
N ASN A 88 0.06 8.19 5.06
CA ASN A 88 1.15 9.03 5.55
C ASN A 88 2.47 8.25 5.69
N ALA A 89 2.57 7.10 5.02
CA ALA A 89 3.71 6.19 5.08
C ALA A 89 4.04 5.64 6.47
N THR A 90 3.02 5.49 7.32
CA THR A 90 3.14 4.76 8.57
C THR A 90 2.62 3.33 8.39
N ILE A 91 3.49 2.36 8.66
CA ILE A 91 3.15 0.94 8.79
C ILE A 91 3.42 0.49 10.22
N HIS A 92 2.57 -0.36 10.78
CA HIS A 92 2.82 -0.97 12.08
C HIS A 92 3.55 -2.28 11.88
N SER A 93 4.71 -2.43 12.53
CA SER A 93 5.33 -3.74 12.76
C SER A 93 5.13 -4.16 14.21
N ASN A 94 5.50 -5.41 14.53
CA ASN A 94 5.36 -6.02 15.85
C ASN A 94 6.04 -5.27 17.02
N THR A 95 6.85 -4.24 16.76
CA THR A 95 7.65 -3.54 17.77
C THR A 95 7.34 -2.05 17.88
N ALA A 96 6.93 -1.37 16.80
CA ALA A 96 6.48 0.02 16.79
C ALA A 96 5.89 0.40 15.42
N PRO A 97 5.12 1.51 15.34
CA PRO A 97 4.88 2.18 14.07
C PRO A 97 6.22 2.60 13.42
N LEU A 98 6.44 2.19 12.19
CA LEU A 98 7.53 2.61 11.33
C LEU A 98 7.01 3.64 10.33
N THR A 99 7.56 4.85 10.38
CA THR A 99 7.39 5.84 9.31
C THR A 99 8.49 5.67 8.29
N VAL A 100 8.14 5.39 7.04
CA VAL A 100 9.11 5.15 5.97
C VAL A 100 9.83 6.46 5.61
N TYR A 101 11.15 6.48 5.76
CA TYR A 101 11.97 7.67 5.49
C TYR A 101 11.90 8.10 4.01
N ASN A 102 12.14 7.16 3.09
CA ASN A 102 12.09 7.41 1.64
C ASN A 102 10.69 7.17 1.04
N ALA A 103 9.63 7.49 1.76
CA ALA A 103 8.25 7.23 1.34
C ALA A 103 7.93 7.79 -0.05
N GLY A 104 8.43 8.98 -0.38
CA GLY A 104 8.23 9.60 -1.69
C GLY A 104 8.86 8.79 -2.83
N LYS A 105 10.02 8.17 -2.62
CA LYS A 105 10.65 7.31 -3.62
C LYS A 105 9.89 5.99 -3.81
N VAL A 106 9.44 5.39 -2.71
CA VAL A 106 8.57 4.21 -2.75
C VAL A 106 7.26 4.54 -3.48
N ALA A 107 6.68 5.71 -3.22
CA ALA A 107 5.51 6.20 -3.93
C ALA A 107 5.74 6.30 -5.43
N TYR A 108 6.84 6.91 -5.86
CA TYR A 108 7.20 6.98 -7.27
C TYR A 108 7.35 5.59 -7.92
N LEU A 109 8.07 4.69 -7.26
CA LEU A 109 8.29 3.32 -7.75
C LEU A 109 6.96 2.59 -7.97
N LEU A 110 6.04 2.70 -7.00
CA LEU A 110 4.73 2.03 -7.07
C LEU A 110 3.80 2.68 -8.09
N GLU A 111 3.75 4.01 -8.17
CA GLU A 111 2.97 4.73 -9.19
C GLU A 111 3.41 4.36 -10.62
N LYS A 112 4.72 4.22 -10.85
CA LYS A 112 5.28 3.98 -12.18
C LYS A 112 5.32 2.50 -12.57
N TYR A 113 5.68 1.63 -11.62
CA TYR A 113 5.98 0.22 -11.90
C TYR A 113 5.03 -0.77 -11.24
N GLY A 114 4.21 -0.35 -10.25
CA GLY A 114 3.36 -1.22 -9.45
C GLY A 114 2.43 -2.11 -10.29
N VAL A 115 1.58 -1.47 -11.10
CA VAL A 115 0.63 -2.15 -12.00
C VAL A 115 1.36 -2.92 -13.11
N ASN A 116 2.38 -2.31 -13.72
CA ASN A 116 3.13 -2.89 -14.84
C ASN A 116 3.95 -4.13 -14.46
N GLY A 117 4.21 -4.32 -13.17
CA GLY A 117 4.85 -5.52 -12.63
C GLY A 117 3.90 -6.70 -12.52
N VAL A 118 2.58 -6.50 -12.42
CA VAL A 118 1.62 -7.59 -12.15
C VAL A 118 1.68 -8.66 -13.23
N GLY A 119 1.89 -9.92 -12.81
CA GLY A 119 2.00 -11.08 -13.70
C GLY A 119 3.37 -11.31 -14.32
N ASP A 120 4.36 -10.45 -14.05
CA ASP A 120 5.75 -10.60 -14.51
C ASP A 120 6.69 -10.76 -13.31
N GLN A 121 7.04 -12.01 -13.00
CA GLN A 121 7.85 -12.35 -11.82
C GLN A 121 9.17 -11.58 -11.76
N THR A 122 9.80 -11.31 -12.91
CA THR A 122 11.07 -10.57 -12.99
C THR A 122 10.88 -9.13 -12.54
N LYS A 123 9.83 -8.46 -13.04
CA LYS A 123 9.52 -7.07 -12.66
C LYS A 123 9.06 -6.97 -11.21
N GLN A 124 8.26 -7.92 -10.73
CA GLN A 124 7.80 -7.95 -9.34
C GLN A 124 8.96 -8.14 -8.36
N ALA A 125 9.87 -9.07 -8.64
CA ALA A 125 11.05 -9.29 -7.81
C ALA A 125 11.97 -8.05 -7.78
N ALA A 126 12.25 -7.46 -8.94
CA ALA A 126 13.05 -6.24 -9.04
C ALA A 126 12.41 -5.06 -8.29
N LEU A 127 11.10 -4.87 -8.43
CA LEU A 127 10.36 -3.80 -7.77
C LEU A 127 10.31 -4.01 -6.25
N GLN A 128 10.00 -5.22 -5.78
CA GLN A 128 9.97 -5.55 -4.37
C GLN A 128 11.33 -5.34 -3.69
N ALA A 129 12.43 -5.77 -4.34
CA ALA A 129 13.77 -5.53 -3.85
C ALA A 129 14.11 -4.03 -3.79
N ALA A 130 13.68 -3.25 -4.78
CA ALA A 130 13.86 -1.79 -4.80
C ALA A 130 13.08 -1.11 -3.66
N ILE A 131 11.83 -1.53 -3.42
CA ILE A 131 11.00 -1.03 -2.30
C ILE A 131 11.71 -1.27 -0.96
N TRP A 132 12.14 -2.51 -0.66
CA TRP A 132 12.84 -2.79 0.60
C TRP A 132 14.17 -2.06 0.73
N THR A 133 14.89 -1.89 -0.39
CA THR A 133 16.11 -1.09 -0.39
C THR A 133 15.81 0.33 0.06
N GLU A 134 14.82 1.00 -0.53
CA GLU A 134 14.47 2.38 -0.19
C GLU A 134 13.88 2.52 1.21
N ILE A 135 13.04 1.58 1.67
CA ILE A 135 12.42 1.61 3.00
C ILE A 135 13.48 1.53 4.12
N TYR A 136 14.47 0.67 3.96
CA TYR A 136 15.55 0.49 4.94
C TYR A 136 16.86 1.16 4.55
N SER A 137 16.78 2.15 3.66
CA SER A 137 17.85 3.12 3.44
C SER A 137 17.81 4.16 4.55
N ASN A 138 18.98 4.59 5.01
CA ASN A 138 19.09 5.64 6.02
C ASN A 138 19.62 6.95 5.40
N PRO A 139 19.52 8.09 6.12
CA PRO A 139 20.01 9.38 5.60
C PRO A 139 21.51 9.42 5.31
N SER A 140 22.31 8.53 5.93
CA SER A 140 23.74 8.39 5.64
C SER A 140 24.04 7.63 4.34
N GLY A 141 23.01 7.16 3.62
CA GLY A 141 23.15 6.46 2.35
C GLY A 141 23.47 4.97 2.48
N SER A 142 23.41 4.40 3.69
CA SER A 142 23.54 2.97 3.89
C SER A 142 22.20 2.27 3.72
N ASN A 143 22.24 1.13 3.02
CA ASN A 143 21.07 0.29 2.79
C ASN A 143 21.21 -0.98 3.62
N ARG A 144 20.21 -1.27 4.47
CA ARG A 144 20.18 -2.52 5.24
C ARG A 144 19.87 -3.74 4.37
N TYR A 145 19.14 -3.52 3.28
CA TYR A 145 18.73 -4.53 2.31
C TYR A 145 19.11 -4.10 0.90
N LYS A 146 19.59 -5.04 0.10
CA LYS A 146 19.82 -4.86 -1.34
C LYS A 146 19.66 -6.21 -2.05
N LEU A 147 19.41 -6.18 -3.35
CA LEU A 147 19.34 -7.41 -4.15
C LEU A 147 20.69 -8.16 -4.11
N ASP A 148 20.66 -9.48 -3.93
CA ASP A 148 21.85 -10.31 -4.09
C ASP A 148 22.04 -10.67 -5.56
N ILE A 149 22.96 -9.98 -6.23
CA ILE A 149 23.20 -10.13 -7.67
C ILE A 149 24.18 -11.27 -8.01
N ASN A 150 24.83 -11.85 -7.01
CA ASN A 150 25.98 -12.75 -7.21
C ASN A 150 25.67 -14.21 -6.92
N THR A 151 24.54 -14.50 -6.30
CA THR A 151 24.08 -15.86 -6.01
C THR A 151 23.09 -16.31 -7.09
N ASP A 152 23.50 -17.34 -7.84
CA ASP A 152 22.65 -18.08 -8.78
C ASP A 152 22.30 -19.47 -8.21
N THR A 153 22.22 -19.56 -6.87
CA THR A 153 22.10 -20.85 -6.17
C THR A 153 20.64 -21.19 -5.90
N HIS A 154 19.80 -21.22 -6.94
CA HIS A 154 18.40 -21.60 -6.78
C HIS A 154 18.00 -22.81 -7.62
N THR A 155 17.71 -23.90 -6.93
CA THR A 155 16.77 -24.94 -7.35
C THR A 155 15.34 -24.39 -7.20
N GLY A 156 14.72 -23.89 -8.28
CA GLY A 156 13.33 -23.39 -8.20
C GLY A 156 12.75 -22.67 -9.42
N GLY A 157 13.53 -22.33 -10.45
CA GLY A 157 12.98 -21.86 -11.74
C GLY A 157 12.61 -20.37 -11.80
N TYR A 158 13.52 -19.47 -11.40
CA TYR A 158 13.33 -18.02 -11.54
C TYR A 158 14.08 -17.45 -12.75
N ALA A 159 13.66 -16.27 -13.21
CA ALA A 159 14.34 -15.50 -14.25
C ALA A 159 15.78 -15.18 -13.85
N SER A 160 16.70 -15.14 -14.83
CA SER A 160 18.13 -14.93 -14.58
C SER A 160 18.39 -13.71 -13.67
N ASN A 161 19.26 -13.89 -12.68
CA ASN A 161 19.64 -12.84 -11.72
C ASN A 161 20.06 -11.54 -12.44
N SER A 162 20.67 -11.65 -13.62
CA SER A 162 21.10 -10.51 -14.44
C SER A 162 19.97 -9.56 -14.89
N THR A 163 18.78 -10.10 -15.24
CA THR A 163 17.66 -9.27 -15.71
C THR A 163 16.98 -8.57 -14.53
N ILE A 164 16.79 -9.28 -13.42
CA ILE A 164 16.26 -8.71 -12.18
C ILE A 164 17.21 -7.61 -11.68
N ALA A 165 18.53 -7.85 -11.69
CA ALA A 165 19.54 -6.88 -11.30
C ALA A 165 19.54 -5.62 -12.16
N THR A 166 19.35 -5.77 -13.48
CA THR A 166 19.24 -4.64 -14.42
C THR A 166 18.01 -3.79 -14.12
N LEU A 167 16.84 -4.41 -13.95
CA LEU A 167 15.60 -3.69 -13.60
C LEU A 167 15.70 -3.03 -12.22
N TYR A 168 16.19 -3.76 -11.22
CA TYR A 168 16.40 -3.25 -9.86
C TYR A 168 17.27 -1.99 -9.86
N THR A 169 18.41 -2.03 -10.56
CA THR A 169 19.33 -0.89 -10.66
C THR A 169 18.68 0.28 -11.40
N SER A 170 17.94 0.00 -12.48
CA SER A 170 17.17 1.02 -13.21
C SER A 170 16.12 1.68 -12.31
N TYR A 171 15.39 0.90 -11.50
CA TYR A 171 14.36 1.41 -10.61
C TYR A 171 14.95 2.32 -9.53
N LEU A 172 16.05 1.92 -8.89
CA LEU A 172 16.74 2.75 -7.89
C LEU A 172 17.34 4.03 -8.49
N ALA A 173 17.92 3.94 -9.69
CA ALA A 173 18.44 5.13 -10.39
C ALA A 173 17.32 6.13 -10.69
N ASP A 174 16.17 5.63 -11.14
CA ASP A 174 15.00 6.44 -11.45
C ASP A 174 14.42 7.10 -10.18
N ALA A 175 14.29 6.34 -9.08
CA ALA A 175 13.85 6.83 -7.78
C ALA A 175 14.85 7.81 -7.10
N THR A 176 16.11 7.87 -7.54
CA THR A 176 17.08 8.84 -7.03
C THR A 176 16.75 10.27 -7.47
N THR A 177 16.07 10.43 -8.61
CA THR A 177 15.77 11.74 -9.21
C THR A 177 14.28 12.11 -9.16
N HIS A 178 13.43 11.22 -8.65
CA HIS A 178 11.99 11.41 -8.62
C HIS A 178 11.38 11.03 -7.27
N THR A 179 10.29 11.72 -6.93
CA THR A 179 9.45 11.42 -5.79
C THR A 179 7.99 11.42 -6.23
N GLY A 180 7.19 10.52 -5.66
CA GLY A 180 5.76 10.37 -5.89
C GLY A 180 4.95 10.92 -4.72
N ASP A 181 3.63 10.95 -4.89
CA ASP A 181 2.71 11.46 -3.88
C ASP A 181 2.32 10.35 -2.90
N VAL A 182 2.90 10.41 -1.70
CA VAL A 182 2.66 9.43 -0.64
C VAL A 182 1.17 9.29 -0.30
N SER A 183 0.39 10.36 -0.46
CA SER A 183 -1.04 10.36 -0.14
C SER A 183 -1.90 9.57 -1.14
N LYS A 184 -1.35 9.24 -2.31
CA LYS A 184 -1.97 8.37 -3.32
C LYS A 184 -1.75 6.88 -3.07
N LEU A 185 -1.06 6.54 -1.99
CA LEU A 185 -0.87 5.15 -1.57
C LEU A 185 -1.65 4.85 -0.29
N LEU A 186 -2.04 3.59 -0.17
CA LEU A 186 -2.49 3.02 1.11
C LEU A 186 -1.36 2.19 1.69
N TRP A 187 -1.00 2.54 2.91
CA TRP A 187 -0.06 1.80 3.75
C TRP A 187 -0.90 0.98 4.72
N LEU A 188 -0.86 -0.33 4.54
CA LEU A 188 -1.69 -1.27 5.28
C LEU A 188 -0.83 -1.87 6.40
N SER A 189 -1.39 -1.95 7.60
CA SER A 189 -0.82 -2.78 8.67
C SER A 189 -1.83 -3.87 8.99
N PRO A 190 -1.68 -5.07 8.40
CA PRO A 190 -2.60 -6.17 8.60
C PRO A 190 -2.60 -6.62 10.07
N ALA A 191 -3.79 -6.91 10.58
CA ALA A 191 -3.99 -7.49 11.89
C ALA A 191 -5.25 -8.36 11.86
N ILE A 192 -5.33 -9.28 12.82
CA ILE A 192 -6.48 -10.16 13.03
C ILE A 192 -7.08 -9.75 14.37
N SER A 193 -8.41 -9.61 14.48
CA SER A 193 -9.04 -9.10 15.73
C SER A 193 -8.69 -9.92 16.99
N GLN A 194 -8.30 -11.19 16.83
CA GLN A 194 -7.97 -12.11 17.92
C GLN A 194 -6.47 -12.21 18.20
N ASP A 195 -5.61 -11.51 17.44
CA ASP A 195 -4.16 -11.55 17.57
C ASP A 195 -3.59 -10.14 17.72
N PRO A 196 -2.97 -9.80 18.87
CA PRO A 196 -2.37 -8.48 19.07
C PRO A 196 -1.08 -8.27 18.26
N ARG A 197 -0.56 -9.29 17.56
CA ARG A 197 0.64 -9.18 16.74
C ARG A 197 0.33 -8.37 15.48
N ALA A 198 1.14 -7.35 15.22
CA ALA A 198 1.18 -6.70 13.91
C ALA A 198 1.92 -7.60 12.92
N PHE A 199 1.30 -7.83 11.75
CA PHE A 199 1.89 -8.56 10.63
C PHE A 199 2.65 -7.61 9.71
N GLN A 200 3.31 -8.16 8.69
CA GLN A 200 4.07 -7.39 7.70
C GLN A 200 3.25 -6.24 7.13
N GLY A 201 3.80 -5.03 7.23
CA GLY A 201 3.25 -3.85 6.58
C GLY A 201 3.23 -4.04 5.06
N LEU A 202 2.16 -3.59 4.42
CA LEU A 202 1.94 -3.71 2.98
C LEU A 202 1.63 -2.35 2.38
N VAL A 203 1.75 -2.25 1.06
CA VAL A 203 1.48 -1.01 0.33
C VAL A 203 0.81 -1.26 -1.01
N THR A 204 -0.21 -0.46 -1.30
CA THR A 204 -1.01 -0.52 -2.53
C THR A 204 -1.38 0.89 -3.01
N SER A 205 -1.93 1.02 -4.22
CA SER A 205 -2.52 2.27 -4.70
C SER A 205 -3.77 2.61 -3.91
N ALA A 206 -3.99 3.89 -3.66
CA ALA A 206 -5.28 4.37 -3.17
C ALA A 206 -6.33 4.17 -4.27
N PRO A 207 -7.49 3.56 -3.95
CA PRO A 207 -8.58 3.48 -4.90
C PRO A 207 -8.96 4.89 -5.35
N ALA A 208 -9.03 5.13 -6.66
CA ALA A 208 -9.58 6.37 -7.15
C ALA A 208 -11.01 6.55 -6.60
N PRO A 209 -11.42 7.78 -6.19
CA PRO A 209 -12.78 8.04 -5.74
C PRO A 209 -13.77 7.54 -6.77
N GLU A 210 -14.68 6.64 -6.38
CA GLU A 210 -15.61 6.07 -7.34
C GLU A 210 -16.53 7.18 -7.87
N PRO A 211 -16.77 7.23 -9.21
CA PRO A 211 -17.60 8.27 -9.83
C PRO A 211 -18.99 8.38 -9.19
N SER A 212 -19.50 7.30 -8.59
CA SER A 212 -20.78 7.23 -7.91
C SER A 212 -20.90 8.21 -6.74
N THR A 213 -19.84 8.46 -5.98
CA THR A 213 -19.87 9.44 -4.87
C THR A 213 -19.93 10.88 -5.37
N ILE A 214 -19.23 11.18 -6.47
CA ILE A 214 -19.31 12.49 -7.14
C ILE A 214 -20.71 12.66 -7.74
N VAL A 215 -21.27 11.63 -8.38
CA VAL A 215 -22.63 11.66 -8.92
C VAL A 215 -23.64 11.85 -7.79
N LEU A 216 -23.52 11.15 -6.66
CA LEU A 216 -24.42 11.33 -5.50
C LEU A 216 -24.31 12.74 -4.91
N LEU A 217 -23.09 13.28 -4.80
CA LEU A 217 -22.85 14.62 -4.31
C LEU A 217 -23.43 15.69 -5.25
N VAL A 218 -23.21 15.55 -6.55
CA VAL A 218 -23.74 16.46 -7.58
C VAL A 218 -25.26 16.37 -7.65
N THR A 219 -25.83 15.16 -7.68
CA THR A 219 -27.28 14.96 -7.71
C THR A 219 -27.95 15.43 -6.41
N GLY A 220 -27.30 15.22 -5.26
CA GLY A 220 -27.75 15.75 -3.97
C GLY A 220 -27.79 17.28 -3.93
N MET A 221 -26.75 17.95 -4.43
CA MET A 221 -26.72 19.42 -4.53
C MET A 221 -27.78 19.96 -5.49
N LEU A 222 -27.96 19.33 -6.65
CA LEU A 222 -29.00 19.71 -7.62
C LEU A 222 -30.41 19.50 -7.05
N GLY A 223 -30.63 18.40 -6.33
CA GLY A 223 -31.91 18.14 -5.65
C GLY A 223 -32.27 19.22 -4.64
N MET A 224 -31.32 19.66 -3.81
CA MET A 224 -31.53 20.74 -2.85
C MET A 224 -31.78 22.10 -3.53
N ALA A 225 -31.08 22.42 -4.62
CA ALA A 225 -31.27 23.67 -5.36
C ALA A 225 -32.67 23.77 -5.99
N VAL A 226 -33.17 22.67 -6.58
CA VAL A 226 -34.53 22.60 -7.15
C VAL A 226 -35.59 22.71 -6.06
N PHE A 227 -35.38 22.06 -4.91
CA PHE A 227 -36.30 22.14 -3.77
C PHE A 227 -36.34 23.57 -3.18
N GLY A 228 -35.19 24.24 -3.08
CA GLY A 228 -35.09 25.64 -2.65
C GLY A 228 -35.85 26.60 -3.57
N LYS A 229 -35.69 26.49 -4.89
CA LYS A 229 -36.44 27.32 -5.86
C LYS A 229 -37.95 27.10 -5.79
N ARG A 230 -38.41 25.86 -5.63
CA ARG A 230 -39.86 25.55 -5.50
C ARG A 230 -40.49 26.15 -4.24
N ARG A 231 -39.72 26.30 -3.17
CA ARG A 231 -40.19 26.91 -1.92
C ARG A 231 -40.32 28.42 -2.03
N MET A 232 -39.43 29.08 -2.78
CA MET A 232 -39.50 30.52 -3.03
C MET A 232 -40.71 30.91 -3.89
N ILE A 233 -41.08 30.09 -4.89
CA ILE A 233 -42.23 30.36 -5.77
C ILE A 233 -43.58 30.26 -5.05
N LYS A 234 -43.67 29.46 -3.97
CA LYS A 234 -44.92 29.34 -3.17
C LYS A 234 -45.14 30.46 -2.15
N THR A 235 -44.22 31.41 -2.05
CA THR A 235 -44.29 32.52 -1.05
C THR A 235 -44.45 33.89 -1.71
N ALA A 236 -44.71 33.93 -3.02
CA ALA A 236 -45.12 35.13 -3.77
C ALA A 236 -46.59 34.98 -4.19
#